data_AF-A0A4R5KHP4-F1
#
_entry.id   AF-A0A4R5KHP4-F1
#
_cell.length_a   1.000
_cell.length_b   1.000
_cell.length_c   1.000
_cell.angle_alpha   90.00
_cell.angle_beta   90.00
_cell.angle_gamma   90.00
#
_symmetry.space_group_name_H-M   'P 1'
#
loop_
_entity.id
_entity.type
_entity.pdbx_description
1 polymer ?
#
loop_
_entity_poly.entity_id
_entity_poly.type
_entity_poly.pdbx_seq_one_letter_code
_entity_poly.pdbx_strand_id
1 'polypeptide(L)'
;MSHDSALGAVESQGAVQRGATSQEIYDAGMVVRREVLGDAHVDRANANKDEFTDDFQDMITRIAWGGIWTRPGIDRRMRSAVTITAMVAHGHWEELAMHIRAAMTNGLSRDEVKEILLQTAIYCGVPSANTAFKTAQQVFAALDEDAR
;
A
#
# COMPACT_ATOMS: atom_id res chain seq x y z
N MET A 1 18.49 -11.64 -46.14
CA MET A 1 17.72 -10.52 -45.57
C MET A 1 17.89 -10.62 -44.06
N SER A 2 18.67 -9.71 -43.49
CA SER A 2 18.99 -9.67 -42.06
C SER A 2 17.73 -9.38 -41.25
N HIS A 3 17.44 -10.22 -40.25
CA HIS A 3 16.58 -9.85 -39.15
C HIS A 3 17.42 -9.04 -38.17
N ASP A 4 17.30 -7.72 -38.28
CA ASP A 4 17.91 -6.77 -37.37
C ASP A 4 17.05 -6.62 -36.10
N SER A 5 17.79 -6.35 -35.03
CA SER A 5 17.45 -6.30 -33.63
C SER A 5 16.34 -5.29 -33.30
N ALA A 6 15.37 -5.73 -32.52
CA ALA A 6 14.59 -4.85 -31.65
C ALA A 6 14.17 -5.59 -30.37
N LEU A 7 15.15 -6.10 -29.62
CA LEU A 7 14.98 -6.22 -28.17
C LEU A 7 14.98 -4.78 -27.63
N GLY A 8 13.80 -4.17 -27.66
CA GLY A 8 13.54 -2.90 -26.98
C GLY A 8 14.02 -3.02 -25.55
N ALA A 9 14.83 -2.05 -25.13
CA ALA A 9 15.51 -2.04 -23.84
C ALA A 9 14.56 -2.47 -22.73
N VAL A 10 14.86 -3.60 -22.10
CA VAL A 10 14.27 -3.94 -20.81
C VAL A 10 14.81 -2.89 -19.85
N GLU A 11 14.04 -1.82 -19.65
CA GLU A 11 14.32 -0.84 -18.60
C GLU A 11 14.41 -1.62 -17.30
N SER A 12 15.62 -1.83 -16.81
CA SER A 12 15.82 -2.57 -15.56
C SER A 12 15.26 -1.69 -14.44
N GLN A 13 14.04 -1.97 -14.04
CA GLN A 13 13.37 -1.29 -12.94
C GLN A 13 13.98 -1.80 -11.63
N GLY A 14 15.21 -1.40 -11.31
CA GLY A 14 15.82 -1.62 -9.99
C GLY A 14 14.94 -1.06 -8.86
N ALA A 15 15.12 -1.49 -7.61
CA ALA A 15 14.21 -1.22 -6.48
C ALA A 15 13.86 0.26 -6.22
N VAL A 16 14.65 1.20 -6.77
CA VAL A 16 14.49 2.66 -6.67
C VAL A 16 14.73 3.29 -8.05
N GLN A 17 13.98 4.35 -8.39
CA GLN A 17 14.07 5.06 -9.66
C GLN A 17 15.53 5.45 -9.98
N ARG A 18 16.09 4.87 -11.05
CA ARG A 18 17.50 5.09 -11.43
C ARG A 18 17.70 6.57 -11.80
N GLY A 19 18.59 7.25 -11.08
CA GLY A 19 18.96 8.64 -11.35
C GLY A 19 18.20 9.70 -10.56
N ALA A 20 17.14 9.31 -9.82
CA ALA A 20 16.48 10.23 -8.89
C ALA A 20 17.36 10.44 -7.65
N THR A 21 17.43 11.68 -7.19
CA THR A 21 18.04 12.04 -5.92
C THR A 21 17.20 11.53 -4.75
N SER A 22 17.82 11.39 -3.57
CA SER A 22 17.08 11.02 -2.36
C SER A 22 15.91 11.95 -2.09
N GLN A 23 16.07 13.26 -2.32
CA GLN A 23 15.02 14.24 -2.07
C GLN A 23 13.83 14.06 -3.02
N GLU A 24 14.07 13.86 -4.32
CA GLU A 24 13.00 13.61 -5.28
C GLU A 24 12.21 12.33 -4.93
N ILE A 25 12.89 11.28 -4.46
CA ILE A 25 12.24 10.04 -3.99
C ILE A 25 11.36 10.32 -2.78
N TYR A 26 11.84 11.13 -1.83
CA TYR A 26 11.04 11.51 -0.66
C TYR A 26 9.82 12.32 -1.05
N ASP A 27 9.98 13.32 -1.91
CA ASP A 27 8.89 14.21 -2.34
C ASP A 27 7.81 13.42 -3.09
N ALA A 28 8.21 12.56 -4.03
CA ALA A 28 7.29 11.65 -4.71
C ALA A 28 6.62 10.67 -3.73
N GLY A 29 7.37 10.19 -2.73
CA GLY A 29 6.85 9.34 -1.67
C GLY A 29 5.79 10.04 -0.83
N MET A 30 5.98 11.31 -0.49
CA MET A 30 4.99 12.09 0.26
C MET A 30 3.70 12.31 -0.51
N VAL A 31 3.78 12.58 -1.83
CA VAL A 31 2.61 12.68 -2.70
C VAL A 31 1.82 11.38 -2.67
N VAL A 32 2.48 10.27 -2.97
CA VAL A 32 1.84 8.95 -3.02
C VAL A 32 1.29 8.51 -1.66
N ARG A 33 2.03 8.76 -0.58
CA ARG A 33 1.60 8.42 0.78
C ARG A 33 0.29 9.13 1.13
N ARG A 34 0.15 10.41 0.74
CA ARG A 34 -1.09 11.19 0.94
C ARG A 34 -2.23 10.71 0.05
N GLU A 35 -1.97 10.42 -1.22
CA GLU A 35 -2.97 9.84 -2.12
C GLU A 35 -3.51 8.51 -1.60
N VAL A 36 -2.65 7.67 -1.01
CA VAL A 36 -3.04 6.33 -0.55
C VAL A 36 -3.65 6.33 0.86
N LEU A 37 -3.04 7.04 1.82
CA LEU A 37 -3.47 7.02 3.22
C LEU A 37 -4.39 8.17 3.63
N GLY A 38 -4.50 9.21 2.79
CA GLY A 38 -5.22 10.44 3.07
C GLY A 38 -4.41 11.45 3.91
N ASP A 39 -4.66 12.73 3.68
CA ASP A 39 -3.94 13.83 4.33
C ASP A 39 -4.02 13.77 5.86
N ALA A 40 -5.23 13.56 6.41
CA ALA A 40 -5.45 13.50 7.85
C ALA A 40 -4.63 12.38 8.54
N HIS A 41 -4.39 11.26 7.84
CA HIS A 41 -3.53 10.20 8.37
C HIS A 41 -2.07 10.65 8.38
N VAL A 42 -1.60 11.19 7.27
CA VAL A 42 -0.20 11.61 7.10
C VAL A 42 0.16 12.76 8.04
N ASP A 43 -0.74 13.73 8.20
CA ASP A 43 -0.54 14.86 9.09
C ASP A 43 -0.45 14.41 10.55
N ARG A 44 -1.32 13.50 10.98
CA ARG A 44 -1.25 12.90 12.33
C ARG A 44 0.06 12.13 12.53
N ALA A 45 0.49 11.35 11.53
CA ALA A 45 1.75 10.60 11.62
C ALA A 45 2.96 11.54 11.75
N ASN A 46 2.99 12.64 11.00
CA ASN A 46 4.04 13.64 11.08
C ASN A 46 4.02 14.43 12.39
N ALA A 47 2.83 14.77 12.90
CA ALA A 47 2.68 15.49 14.17
C ALA A 47 3.11 14.66 15.38
N ASN A 48 2.95 13.33 15.30
CA ASN A 48 3.36 12.39 16.35
C ASN A 48 4.81 11.92 16.23
N LYS A 49 5.55 12.39 15.22
CA LYS A 49 6.94 12.04 14.99
C LYS A 49 7.82 12.73 16.04
N ASP A 50 8.79 12.00 16.55
CA ASP A 50 9.80 12.46 17.51
C ASP A 50 11.21 12.06 17.05
N GLU A 51 12.23 12.43 17.82
CA GLU A 51 13.62 12.08 17.51
C GLU A 51 13.84 10.56 17.37
N PHE A 52 13.07 9.75 18.11
CA PHE A 52 13.18 8.29 18.05
C PHE A 52 12.61 7.70 16.77
N THR A 53 11.55 8.31 16.22
CA THR A 53 10.83 7.79 15.04
C THR A 53 11.15 8.52 13.75
N ASP A 54 11.95 9.60 13.78
CA ASP A 54 12.19 10.46 12.62
C ASP A 54 12.82 9.69 11.44
N ASP A 55 13.96 9.06 11.68
CA ASP A 55 14.68 8.26 10.67
C ASP A 55 13.80 7.12 10.12
N PHE A 56 12.94 6.55 10.96
CA PHE A 56 12.03 5.48 10.54
C PHE A 56 10.93 6.01 9.60
N GLN A 57 10.35 7.17 9.92
CA GLN A 57 9.35 7.80 9.05
C GLN A 57 9.96 8.29 7.74
N ASP A 58 11.18 8.81 7.76
CA ASP A 58 11.92 9.19 6.57
C ASP A 58 12.20 7.97 5.68
N MET A 59 12.73 6.89 6.26
CA MET A 59 12.99 5.64 5.57
C MET A 59 11.72 5.06 4.92
N ILE A 60 10.60 5.01 5.64
CA ILE A 60 9.33 4.52 5.09
C ILE A 60 8.86 5.40 3.94
N THR A 61 8.94 6.72 4.10
CA THR A 61 8.55 7.68 3.06
C THR A 61 9.36 7.47 1.78
N ARG A 62 10.67 7.28 1.89
CA ARG A 62 11.52 7.05 0.72
C ARG A 62 11.34 5.66 0.12
N ILE A 63 11.44 4.62 0.93
CA ILE A 63 11.57 3.24 0.41
C ILE A 63 10.21 2.67 0.05
N ALA A 64 9.23 2.75 0.94
CA ALA A 64 7.91 2.20 0.68
C ALA A 64 7.18 3.09 -0.33
N TRP A 65 6.97 4.36 0.02
CA TRP A 65 6.11 5.25 -0.76
C TRP A 65 6.79 5.77 -2.01
N GLY A 66 7.99 6.34 -1.88
CA GLY A 66 8.77 6.90 -2.99
C GLY A 66 9.46 5.86 -3.87
N GLY A 67 9.75 4.68 -3.32
CA GLY A 67 10.43 3.58 -3.99
C GLY A 67 9.45 2.59 -4.60
N ILE A 68 8.80 1.76 -3.78
CA ILE A 68 7.99 0.64 -4.28
C ILE A 68 6.64 1.08 -4.85
N TRP A 69 5.96 2.00 -4.17
CA TRP A 69 4.61 2.42 -4.52
C TRP A 69 4.58 3.42 -5.69
N THR A 70 5.68 4.07 -6.07
CA THR A 70 5.75 4.90 -7.30
C THR A 70 6.05 4.09 -8.57
N ARG A 71 6.41 2.80 -8.45
CA ARG A 71 6.85 2.01 -9.61
C ARG A 71 5.74 1.80 -10.64
N PRO A 72 6.09 1.76 -11.93
CA PRO A 72 5.17 1.28 -12.96
C PRO A 72 4.95 -0.24 -12.84
N GLY A 73 4.02 -0.78 -13.63
CA GLY A 73 3.82 -2.22 -13.82
C GLY A 73 2.63 -2.81 -13.08
N ILE A 74 2.35 -2.36 -11.85
CA ILE A 74 1.16 -2.76 -11.09
C ILE A 74 0.44 -1.50 -10.61
N ASP A 75 -0.86 -1.43 -10.86
CA ASP A 75 -1.69 -0.30 -10.44
C ASP A 75 -1.92 -0.27 -8.92
N ARG A 76 -2.49 0.84 -8.43
CA ARG A 76 -2.76 1.05 -7.00
C ARG A 76 -3.70 0.00 -6.41
N ARG A 77 -4.70 -0.43 -7.19
CA ARG A 77 -5.71 -1.39 -6.75
C ARG A 77 -5.08 -2.74 -6.47
N MET A 78 -4.30 -3.26 -7.40
CA MET A 78 -3.61 -4.53 -7.25
C MET A 78 -2.51 -4.47 -6.16
N ARG A 79 -1.81 -3.34 -6.01
CA ARG A 79 -0.88 -3.14 -4.87
C ARG A 79 -1.59 -3.25 -3.53
N SER A 80 -2.75 -2.61 -3.37
CA SER A 80 -3.56 -2.72 -2.16
C SER A 80 -3.98 -4.17 -1.89
N ALA A 81 -4.39 -4.92 -2.92
CA ALA A 81 -4.75 -6.34 -2.76
C ALA A 81 -3.59 -7.19 -2.24
N VAL A 82 -2.40 -7.01 -2.80
CA VAL A 82 -1.17 -7.68 -2.34
C VAL A 82 -0.83 -7.30 -0.91
N THR A 83 -0.88 -6.00 -0.58
CA THR A 83 -0.56 -5.53 0.78
C THR A 83 -1.55 -6.07 1.81
N ILE A 84 -2.87 -6.03 1.55
CA ILE A 84 -3.89 -6.62 2.43
C ILE A 84 -3.58 -8.10 2.68
N THR A 85 -3.29 -8.85 1.62
CA THR A 85 -3.00 -10.28 1.72
C THR A 85 -1.76 -10.53 2.59
N ALA A 86 -0.71 -9.73 2.43
CA ALA A 86 0.50 -9.81 3.25
C ALA A 86 0.24 -9.48 4.73
N MET A 87 -0.59 -8.46 5.02
CA MET A 87 -0.94 -8.11 6.41
C MET A 87 -1.73 -9.25 7.08
N VAL A 88 -2.63 -9.92 6.34
CA VAL A 88 -3.35 -11.09 6.86
C VAL A 88 -2.39 -12.26 7.09
N ALA A 89 -1.49 -12.53 6.15
CA ALA A 89 -0.53 -13.63 6.26
C ALA A 89 0.40 -13.50 7.48
N HIS A 90 0.76 -12.28 7.86
CA HIS A 90 1.62 -12.00 9.01
C HIS A 90 0.87 -11.66 10.31
N GLY A 91 -0.46 -11.56 10.27
CA GLY A 91 -1.26 -11.22 11.43
C GLY A 91 -1.11 -9.78 11.92
N HIS A 92 -0.81 -8.84 11.02
CA HIS A 92 -0.64 -7.41 11.32
C HIS A 92 -1.98 -6.68 11.22
N TRP A 93 -2.85 -6.86 12.22
CA TRP A 93 -4.26 -6.45 12.13
C TRP A 93 -4.50 -4.94 12.17
N GLU A 94 -3.67 -4.17 12.88
CA GLU A 94 -3.76 -2.70 12.89
C GLU A 94 -3.37 -2.11 11.52
N GLU A 95 -2.28 -2.62 10.94
CA GLU A 95 -1.84 -2.29 9.58
C GLU A 95 -2.86 -2.75 8.54
N LEU A 96 -3.48 -3.92 8.71
CA LEU A 96 -4.57 -4.38 7.85
C LEU A 96 -5.73 -3.36 7.86
N ALA A 97 -6.15 -2.87 9.02
CA ALA A 97 -7.23 -1.89 9.10
C ALA A 97 -6.90 -0.61 8.32
N MET A 98 -5.66 -0.13 8.44
CA MET A 98 -5.17 1.01 7.66
C MET A 98 -5.18 0.71 6.16
N HIS A 99 -4.67 -0.45 5.75
CA HIS A 99 -4.57 -0.81 4.33
C HIS A 99 -5.92 -1.15 3.67
N ILE A 100 -6.93 -1.56 4.43
CA ILE A 100 -8.31 -1.67 3.92
C ILE A 100 -8.88 -0.29 3.60
N ARG A 101 -8.68 0.72 4.47
CA ARG A 101 -9.08 2.11 4.15
C ARG A 101 -8.36 2.61 2.89
N ALA A 102 -7.05 2.38 2.84
CA ALA A 102 -6.23 2.75 1.68
C ALA A 102 -6.68 2.06 0.38
N ALA A 103 -7.14 0.81 0.46
CA ALA A 103 -7.69 0.11 -0.69
C ALA A 103 -8.96 0.77 -1.24
N MET A 104 -9.84 1.25 -0.37
CA MET A 104 -11.02 2.02 -0.78
C MET A 104 -10.62 3.33 -1.48
N THR A 105 -9.63 4.06 -0.95
CA THR A 105 -9.08 5.27 -1.58
C THR A 105 -8.47 4.98 -2.95
N ASN A 106 -7.76 3.85 -3.08
CA ASN A 106 -7.22 3.37 -4.35
C ASN A 106 -8.28 2.83 -5.32
N GLY A 107 -9.56 2.81 -4.90
CA GLY A 107 -10.71 2.50 -5.75
C GLY A 107 -11.17 1.06 -5.69
N LEU A 108 -10.71 0.22 -4.75
CA LEU A 108 -11.33 -1.10 -4.53
C LEU A 108 -12.74 -0.92 -3.99
N SER A 109 -13.65 -1.78 -4.44
CA SER A 109 -14.97 -1.93 -3.82
C SER A 109 -14.91 -2.84 -2.59
N ARG A 110 -15.92 -2.75 -1.73
CA ARG A 110 -16.10 -3.67 -0.58
C ARG A 110 -16.18 -5.13 -1.04
N ASP A 111 -16.80 -5.38 -2.19
CA ASP A 111 -16.88 -6.72 -2.78
C ASP A 111 -15.52 -7.25 -3.22
N GLU A 112 -14.67 -6.41 -3.80
CA GLU A 112 -13.30 -6.81 -4.17
C GLU A 112 -12.44 -7.09 -2.94
N VAL A 113 -12.56 -6.28 -1.89
CA VAL A 113 -11.90 -6.56 -0.60
C VAL A 113 -12.39 -7.90 -0.03
N LYS A 114 -13.70 -8.16 -0.07
CA LYS A 114 -14.27 -9.46 0.35
C LYS A 114 -13.67 -10.63 -0.43
N GLU A 115 -13.57 -10.54 -1.76
CA GLU A 115 -12.96 -11.60 -2.58
C GLU A 115 -11.48 -11.85 -2.23
N ILE A 116 -10.71 -10.79 -1.94
CA ILE A 116 -9.32 -10.91 -1.47
C ILE A 116 -9.28 -11.64 -0.13
N LEU A 117 -10.14 -11.28 0.83
CA LEU A 117 -10.17 -11.92 2.14
C LEU A 117 -10.62 -13.38 2.07
N LEU A 118 -11.51 -13.75 1.14
CA LEU A 118 -11.87 -15.15 0.90
C LEU A 118 -10.66 -15.98 0.46
N GLN A 119 -9.78 -15.43 -0.40
CA GLN A 119 -8.53 -16.12 -0.77
C GLN A 119 -7.65 -16.40 0.47
N THR A 120 -7.61 -15.48 1.44
CA THR A 120 -6.81 -15.67 2.66
C THR A 120 -7.29 -16.84 3.52
N ALA A 121 -8.56 -17.24 3.45
CA ALA A 121 -9.05 -18.42 4.18
C ALA A 121 -8.36 -19.71 3.71
N ILE A 122 -8.02 -19.78 2.41
CA ILE A 122 -7.39 -20.93 1.78
C ILE A 122 -5.88 -20.92 2.02
N TYR A 123 -5.23 -19.77 1.85
CA TYR A 123 -3.77 -19.68 1.85
C TYR A 123 -3.15 -19.23 3.18
N CYS A 124 -3.93 -18.58 4.05
CA CYS A 124 -3.50 -18.13 5.39
C CYS A 124 -4.28 -18.82 6.53
N GLY A 125 -5.27 -19.66 6.18
CA GLY A 125 -6.11 -20.39 7.11
C GLY A 125 -7.35 -19.62 7.58
N VAL A 126 -8.42 -20.37 7.84
CA VAL A 126 -9.72 -19.84 8.32
C VAL A 126 -9.60 -18.95 9.58
N PRO A 127 -8.77 -19.25 10.59
CA PRO A 127 -8.61 -18.36 11.75
C PRO A 127 -8.09 -16.96 11.41
N SER A 128 -7.13 -16.87 10.49
CA SER A 128 -6.59 -15.59 10.00
C SER A 128 -7.65 -14.82 9.22
N ALA A 129 -8.38 -15.51 8.34
CA ALA A 129 -9.48 -14.92 7.59
C ALA A 129 -10.60 -14.40 8.52
N ASN A 130 -10.99 -15.15 9.56
CA ASN A 130 -12.01 -14.69 10.52
C ASN A 130 -11.63 -13.35 11.16
N THR A 131 -10.36 -13.19 11.57
CA THR A 131 -9.86 -11.94 12.12
C THR A 131 -9.87 -10.84 11.04
N ALA A 132 -9.43 -11.16 9.82
CA ALA A 132 -9.40 -10.21 8.71
C ALA A 132 -10.80 -9.69 8.34
N PHE A 133 -11.81 -10.57 8.28
CA PHE A 133 -13.21 -10.20 8.03
C PHE A 133 -13.76 -9.31 9.14
N LYS A 134 -13.46 -9.61 10.42
CA LYS A 134 -13.85 -8.76 11.55
C LYS A 134 -13.22 -7.37 11.43
N THR A 135 -11.93 -7.29 11.11
CA THR A 135 -11.23 -6.01 10.89
C THR A 135 -11.86 -5.22 9.75
N ALA A 136 -12.18 -5.87 8.62
CA ALA A 136 -12.84 -5.22 7.49
C ALA A 136 -14.22 -4.65 7.87
N GLN A 137 -15.04 -5.40 8.61
CA GLN A 137 -16.34 -4.93 9.09
C GLN A 137 -16.21 -3.68 9.97
N GLN A 138 -15.25 -3.66 10.90
CA GLN A 138 -14.98 -2.50 11.75
C GLN A 138 -14.57 -1.27 10.94
N VAL A 139 -13.70 -1.46 9.95
CA VAL A 139 -13.29 -0.38 9.03
C VAL A 139 -14.47 0.15 8.24
N PHE A 140 -15.29 -0.73 7.66
CA PHE A 140 -16.44 -0.32 6.85
C PHE A 140 -17.52 0.39 7.66
N ALA A 141 -17.74 -0.03 8.91
CA ALA A 141 -18.65 0.65 9.81
C ALA A 141 -18.18 2.08 10.11
N ALA A 142 -16.89 2.26 10.45
CA ALA A 142 -16.32 3.58 10.68
C ALA A 142 -16.40 4.49 9.45
N LEU A 143 -16.10 3.96 8.25
CA LEU A 143 -16.23 4.72 7.00
C LEU A 143 -17.68 5.14 6.69
N ASP A 144 -18.66 4.30 7.03
CA ASP A 144 -20.08 4.63 6.85
C ASP A 144 -20.55 5.68 7.87
N GLU A 145 -19.95 5.73 9.07
CA GLU A 145 -20.21 6.76 10.07
C GLU A 145 -19.65 8.11 9.65
N ASP A 146 -18.40 8.15 9.15
CA ASP A 146 -17.75 9.38 8.67
C ASP A 146 -18.44 9.99 7.44
N ALA A 147 -19.20 9.18 6.69
CA ALA A 147 -19.95 9.60 5.50
C ALA A 147 -21.36 10.15 5.80
N ARG A 148 -21.83 10.08 7.05
CA ARG A 148 -23.14 10.60 7.49
C ARG A 148 -23.05 12.05 7.96
#